data_AF-A0A920GUH0-F1
#
_entry.id   AF-A0A920GUH0-F1
#
_cell.length_a   1.000
_cell.length_b   1.000
_cell.length_c   1.000
_cell.angle_alpha   90.00
_cell.angle_beta   90.00
_cell.angle_gamma   90.00
#
_symmetry.space_group_name_H-M   'P 1'
#
loop_
_entity.id
_entity.type
_entity.pdbx_description
1 polymer ?
#
loop_
_entity_poly.entity_id
_entity_poly.type
_entity_poly.pdbx_seq_one_letter_code
_entity_poly.pdbx_strand_id
1 'polypeptide(L)'
;MSKGRDFDESLNKLLDDALIKSPNNPSALTLKGLSILEKNQPEQTIKLWEKALQFLSTEQEKDNLKSLIETVKNQKISSLCNTYRLNFIGK
;
A
#
# COMPACT_ATOMS: atom_id res chain seq x y z
N MET A 1 -6.37 19.82 -17.34
CA MET A 1 -6.44 19.44 -15.91
C MET A 1 -6.67 17.94 -15.85
N SER A 2 -5.61 17.16 -15.64
CA SER A 2 -5.70 15.70 -15.60
C SER A 2 -6.35 15.29 -14.28
N LYS A 3 -7.68 15.06 -14.26
CA LYS A 3 -8.38 14.40 -13.15
C LYS A 3 -7.91 12.94 -13.11
N GLY A 4 -6.75 12.70 -12.51
CA GLY A 4 -6.03 11.44 -12.69
C GLY A 4 -5.60 10.87 -11.36
N ARG A 5 -6.25 9.77 -10.98
CA ARG A 5 -5.74 8.75 -10.05
C ARG A 5 -5.64 9.09 -8.57
N ASP A 6 -6.12 10.24 -8.09
CA ASP A 6 -6.20 10.45 -6.65
C ASP A 6 -7.34 9.61 -6.05
N PHE A 7 -7.09 8.91 -4.94
CA PHE A 7 -8.17 8.30 -4.16
C PHE A 7 -9.02 9.40 -3.52
N ASP A 8 -10.06 9.83 -4.22
CA ASP A 8 -11.01 10.82 -3.71
C ASP A 8 -11.81 10.28 -2.51
N GLU A 9 -12.50 11.18 -1.82
CA GLU A 9 -13.30 10.84 -0.64
C GLU A 9 -14.41 9.82 -0.97
N SER A 10 -14.98 9.87 -2.17
CA SER A 10 -16.06 8.98 -2.59
C SER A 10 -15.55 7.56 -2.80
N LEU A 11 -14.39 7.39 -3.44
CA LEU A 11 -13.73 6.10 -3.60
C LEU A 11 -13.30 5.53 -2.25
N ASN A 12 -12.76 6.37 -1.36
CA ASN A 12 -12.43 5.95 0.00
C ASN A 12 -13.66 5.42 0.74
N LYS A 13 -14.78 6.13 0.67
CA LYS A 13 -16.05 5.71 1.27
C LYS A 13 -16.56 4.40 0.67
N LEU A 14 -16.47 4.24 -0.65
CA LEU A 14 -16.86 3.01 -1.32
C LEU A 14 -16.00 1.81 -0.89
N LEU A 15 -14.69 2.02 -0.71
CA LEU A 15 -13.78 0.99 -0.20
C LEU A 15 -14.11 0.63 1.25
N ASP A 16 -14.47 1.61 2.08
CA ASP A 16 -14.88 1.37 3.46
C ASP A 16 -16.20 0.58 3.51
N ASP A 17 -17.19 0.95 2.70
CA ASP A 17 -18.45 0.21 2.58
C ASP A 17 -18.22 -1.22 2.07
N ALA A 18 -17.31 -1.41 1.12
CA ALA A 18 -16.93 -2.73 0.63
C ALA A 18 -16.26 -3.58 1.71
N LEU A 19 -15.41 -2.97 2.55
CA LEU A 19 -14.76 -3.65 3.67
C LEU A 19 -15.74 -3.90 4.83
N ILE A 20 -16.79 -3.09 5.01
CA ILE A 20 -17.86 -3.38 5.97
C ILE A 20 -18.66 -4.61 5.52
N LYS A 21 -19.02 -4.67 4.24
CA LYS A 21 -19.78 -5.81 3.67
C LYS A 21 -18.92 -7.07 3.53
N SER A 22 -17.63 -6.90 3.28
CA SER A 22 -16.70 -8.00 3.07
C SER A 22 -15.32 -7.64 3.66
N PRO A 23 -15.14 -7.83 4.97
CA PRO A 23 -13.90 -7.45 5.70
C PRO A 23 -12.63 -8.15 5.22
N ASN A 24 -12.81 -9.22 4.47
CA ASN A 24 -11.78 -10.12 3.98
C ASN A 24 -11.66 -10.10 2.45
N ASN A 25 -12.29 -9.13 1.78
CA ASN A 25 -12.16 -8.98 0.34
C ASN A 25 -10.73 -8.52 -0.01
N PRO A 26 -9.92 -9.36 -0.69
CA PRO A 26 -8.52 -9.03 -0.95
C PRO A 26 -8.36 -7.84 -1.90
N SER A 27 -9.28 -7.64 -2.85
CA SER A 27 -9.26 -6.49 -3.76
C SER A 27 -9.53 -5.18 -3.01
N ALA A 28 -10.53 -5.16 -2.13
CA ALA A 28 -10.84 -3.98 -1.32
C ALA A 28 -9.71 -3.63 -0.34
N LEU A 29 -9.11 -4.64 0.31
CA LEU A 29 -7.94 -4.48 1.18
C LEU A 29 -6.72 -3.95 0.40
N THR A 30 -6.49 -4.45 -0.82
CA THR A 30 -5.40 -4.00 -1.69
C THR A 30 -5.56 -2.54 -2.11
N LEU A 31 -6.75 -2.17 -2.60
CA LEU A 31 -7.07 -0.80 -3.01
C LEU A 31 -7.04 0.18 -1.83
N LYS A 32 -7.53 -0.22 -0.65
CA LYS A 32 -7.41 0.61 0.57
C LYS A 32 -5.95 0.83 0.94
N GLY A 33 -5.11 -0.20 0.81
CA GLY A 33 -3.68 -0.08 1.02
C GLY A 33 -3.02 0.93 0.06
N LEU A 34 -3.43 0.95 -1.22
CA LEU A 34 -2.95 1.95 -2.19
C LEU A 34 -3.37 3.37 -1.80
N SER A 35 -4.63 3.59 -1.41
CA SER A 35 -5.10 4.90 -0.91
C SER A 35 -4.27 5.41 0.28
N ILE A 36 -3.93 4.51 1.20
CA ILE A 36 -3.11 4.84 2.37
C ILE A 36 -1.65 5.08 1.98
N LEU A 37 -1.16 4.38 0.96
CA LEU A 37 0.20 4.58 0.43
C LEU A 37 0.37 5.98 -0.16
N GLU A 38 -0.63 6.48 -0.88
CA GLU A 38 -0.64 7.87 -1.40
C GLU A 38 -0.58 8.91 -0.28
N LYS A 39 -1.16 8.59 0.89
CA LYS A 39 -1.07 9.41 2.11
C LYS A 39 0.27 9.24 2.85
N ASN A 40 1.28 8.66 2.18
CA ASN A 40 2.61 8.41 2.70
C ASN A 40 2.62 7.56 3.99
N GLN A 41 1.72 6.57 4.08
CA GLN A 41 1.60 5.66 5.23
C GLN A 41 1.96 4.21 4.84
N PRO A 42 3.19 3.95 4.34
CA PRO A 42 3.58 2.65 3.78
C PRO A 42 3.49 1.50 4.79
N GLU A 43 3.68 1.75 6.09
CA GLU A 43 3.59 0.71 7.12
C GLU A 43 2.17 0.16 7.28
N GLN A 44 1.17 1.03 7.20
CA GLN A 44 -0.23 0.62 7.25
C GLN A 44 -0.66 -0.07 5.96
N THR A 45 -0.16 0.41 4.81
CA THR A 45 -0.34 -0.25 3.52
C THR A 45 0.16 -1.70 3.55
N ILE A 46 1.38 -1.93 4.03
CA ILE A 46 1.96 -3.28 4.10
C ILE A 46 1.09 -4.20 4.96
N LYS A 47 0.63 -3.75 6.13
CA LYS A 47 -0.25 -4.55 6.99
C LYS A 47 -1.57 -4.95 6.32
N LEU A 48 -2.17 -4.04 5.55
CA LEU A 48 -3.39 -4.31 4.79
C LEU A 48 -3.16 -5.32 3.67
N TRP A 49 -2.05 -5.18 2.94
CA TRP A 49 -1.69 -6.11 1.87
C TRP A 49 -1.31 -7.49 2.42
N GLU A 50 -0.62 -7.56 3.55
CA GLU A 50 -0.35 -8.82 4.26
C GLU A 50 -1.63 -9.51 4.72
N LYS A 51 -2.66 -8.75 5.14
CA LYS A 51 -3.99 -9.29 5.39
C LYS A 51 -4.64 -9.80 4.10
N ALA A 52 -4.56 -9.06 3.00
CA ALA A 52 -5.13 -9.46 1.71
C ALA A 52 -4.51 -10.76 1.17
N LEU A 53 -3.21 -10.98 1.35
CA LEU A 53 -2.51 -12.21 0.96
C LEU A 53 -3.16 -13.49 1.52
N GLN A 54 -3.79 -13.41 2.70
CA GLN A 54 -4.44 -14.55 3.35
C GLN A 54 -5.75 -14.96 2.66
N PHE A 55 -6.35 -14.06 1.87
CA PHE A 55 -7.64 -14.27 1.22
C PHE A 55 -7.56 -14.37 -0.31
N LEU A 56 -6.37 -14.16 -0.88
CA LEU A 56 -6.13 -14.37 -2.30
C LEU A 56 -6.15 -15.86 -2.65
N SER A 57 -6.88 -16.20 -3.71
CA SER A 57 -7.10 -17.60 -4.10
C SER A 57 -5.98 -18.13 -4.98
N THR A 58 -5.37 -17.29 -5.82
CA THR A 58 -4.33 -17.73 -6.75
C THR A 58 -2.92 -17.38 -6.28
N GLU A 59 -1.95 -18.25 -6.56
CA GLU A 59 -0.53 -17.97 -6.31
C GLU A 59 -0.06 -16.74 -7.09
N GLN A 60 -0.52 -16.57 -8.34
CA GLN A 60 -0.17 -15.42 -9.16
C GLN A 60 -0.58 -14.09 -8.51
N GLU A 61 -1.80 -13.98 -7.99
CA GLU A 61 -2.23 -12.76 -7.30
C GLU A 61 -1.41 -12.49 -6.04
N LYS A 62 -1.08 -13.56 -5.29
CA LYS A 62 -0.23 -13.43 -4.09
C LYS A 62 1.16 -12.94 -4.46
N ASP A 63 1.76 -13.48 -5.51
CA ASP A 63 3.11 -13.08 -5.94
C ASP A 63 3.13 -11.66 -6.47
N ASN A 64 2.09 -11.25 -7.21
CA ASN A 64 1.90 -9.85 -7.61
C ASN A 64 1.85 -8.94 -6.38
N LEU A 65 1.06 -9.29 -5.36
CA LEU A 65 0.92 -8.47 -4.16
C LEU A 65 2.19 -8.48 -3.29
N LYS A 66 2.90 -9.60 -3.19
CA LYS A 66 4.22 -9.69 -2.52
C LYS A 66 5.23 -8.75 -3.18
N SER A 67 5.28 -8.71 -4.51
CA SER A 67 6.16 -7.82 -5.27
C SER A 67 5.87 -6.34 -4.98
N LEU A 68 4.59 -5.97 -4.83
CA LEU A 68 4.20 -4.62 -4.41
C LEU A 68 4.66 -4.32 -2.98
N ILE A 69 4.46 -5.24 -2.04
CA ILE A 69 4.92 -5.10 -0.65
C ILE A 69 6.44 -4.89 -0.61
N GLU A 70 7.20 -5.69 -1.37
CA GLU A 70 8.66 -5.58 -1.44
C GLU A 70 9.10 -4.23 -2.03
N THR A 71 8.44 -3.77 -3.09
CA THR A 71 8.70 -2.45 -3.70
C THR A 71 8.53 -1.32 -2.69
N VAL A 72 7.43 -1.33 -1.93
CA VAL A 72 7.17 -0.33 -0.88
C VAL A 72 8.19 -0.42 0.26
N LYS A 73 8.59 -1.63 0.68
CA LYS A 73 9.64 -1.84 1.69
C LYS A 73 10.99 -1.29 1.20
N ASN A 74 11.36 -1.52 -0.06
CA ASN A 74 12.61 -1.05 -0.65
C ASN A 74 12.65 0.47 -0.83
N GLN A 75 11.52 1.10 -1.17
CA GLN A 75 11.40 2.56 -1.21
C GLN A 75 11.67 3.20 0.17
N LYS A 76 11.18 2.59 1.25
CA LYS A 76 11.48 3.01 2.63
C LYS A 76 12.97 2.91 2.94
N ILE A 77 13.62 1.82 2.55
CA ILE A 77 15.05 1.61 2.80
C ILE A 77 15.89 2.64 2.03
N SER A 78 15.56 2.92 0.77
CA SER A 78 16.26 3.92 -0.03
C SER A 78 16.16 5.34 0.55
N SER A 79 14.96 5.74 1.00
CA SER A 79 14.77 7.05 1.65
C SER A 79 15.56 7.16 2.96
N LEU A 80 15.53 6.13 3.81
CA LEU A 80 16.32 6.09 5.04
C LEU A 80 17.83 6.14 4.76
N CYS A 81 18.34 5.32 3.84
CA CYS A 81 19.77 5.29 3.48
C CYS A 81 20.27 6.65 2.97
N ASN A 82 19.47 7.35 2.16
CA ASN A 82 19.82 8.70 1.71
C ASN A 82 19.87 9.71 2.87
N THR A 83 18.94 9.62 3.82
CA THR A 83 18.96 10.47 5.03
C THR A 83 20.18 10.20 5.91
N TYR A 84 20.55 8.94 6.10
CA TYR A 84 21.74 8.60 6.90
C TYR A 84 23.05 8.98 6.21
N ARG A 85 23.14 8.88 4.87
CA ARG A 85 24.32 9.29 4.10
C ARG A 85 24.59 10.80 4.16
N LEU A 86 23.54 11.63 4.09
CA LEU A 86 23.70 13.09 4.19
C LEU A 86 24.17 13.55 5.58
N ASN A 87 23.75 12.85 6.65
CA ASN A 87 24.16 13.17 8.01
C ASN A 87 25.61 12.75 8.36
N PHE A 88 26.24 11.89 7.55
CA PHE A 88 27.60 11.38 7.84
C PHE A 88 28.72 12.06 7.05
N ILE A 89 28.40 12.81 5.97
CA ILE A 89 29.39 13.56 5.17
C ILE A 89 29.59 15.00 5.71
N GLY A 90 28.81 15.41 6.70
CA GLY A 90 28.86 16.75 7.30
C GLY A 90 29.64 16.89 8.62
N LYS A 91 30.52 15.95 8.97
CA LYS A 91 31.40 16.04 10.15
C LYS A 91 32.87 15.89 9.77
#